data_AF-A0A2D5H3K1-F1
#
_entry.id   AF-A0A2D5H3K1-F1
#
_cell.length_a   1.000
_cell.length_b   1.000
_cell.length_c   1.000
_cell.angle_alpha   90.00
_cell.angle_beta   90.00
_cell.angle_gamma   90.00
#
_symmetry.space_group_name_H-M   'P 1'
#
loop_
_entity.id
_entity.type
_entity.pdbx_description
1 polymer ?
#
loop_
_entity_poly.entity_id
_entity_poly.type
_entity_poly.pdbx_seq_one_letter_code
_entity_poly.pdbx_strand_id
1 'polypeptide(L)'
;MDSKPQKLWRQDNMKKELAIKLKSKAEEIARNFSHSDREFNYSNETFEVNSITPLSETTACIEFRKSSGKLGIAFCYWINMGGGQWRYFFPTYDHCMGAEKLRELLYSIEKKNFPINFK
;
A
#
# COMPACT_ATOMS: atom_id res chain seq x y z
N MET A 1 -9.65 -31.06 -33.45
CA MET A 1 -10.19 -29.75 -33.00
C MET A 1 -9.22 -29.21 -31.98
N ASP A 2 -8.20 -28.50 -32.45
CA ASP A 2 -7.17 -27.93 -31.58
C ASP A 2 -7.73 -26.68 -30.90
N SER A 3 -8.00 -26.78 -29.61
CA SER A 3 -8.30 -25.62 -28.77
C SER A 3 -7.04 -24.77 -28.67
N LYS A 4 -7.02 -23.67 -29.44
CA LYS A 4 -6.00 -22.63 -29.26
C LYS A 4 -6.01 -22.20 -27.78
N PRO A 5 -4.84 -22.11 -27.11
CA PRO A 5 -4.79 -21.64 -25.73
C PRO A 5 -5.38 -20.23 -25.69
N GLN A 6 -6.40 -20.05 -24.84
CA GLN A 6 -6.93 -18.72 -24.55
C GLN A 6 -5.77 -17.86 -24.07
N LYS A 7 -5.51 -16.78 -24.81
CA LYS A 7 -4.54 -15.76 -24.47
C LYS A 7 -5.00 -15.17 -23.13
N LEU A 8 -4.43 -15.67 -22.03
CA LEU A 8 -4.62 -15.12 -20.69
C LEU A 8 -4.17 -13.65 -20.81
N TRP A 9 -5.14 -12.73 -20.83
CA TRP A 9 -4.85 -11.30 -20.86
C TRP A 9 -3.86 -11.06 -19.72
N ARG A 10 -2.61 -10.70 -20.06
CA ARG A 10 -1.67 -10.21 -19.04
C ARG A 10 -2.39 -9.00 -18.46
N GLN A 11 -2.94 -9.17 -17.27
CA GLN A 11 -3.30 -8.05 -16.44
C GLN A 11 -1.95 -7.42 -16.13
N ASP A 12 -1.58 -6.40 -16.90
CA ASP A 12 -0.38 -5.60 -16.69
C ASP A 12 -0.60 -4.82 -15.37
N ASN A 13 -0.52 -5.54 -14.26
CA ASN A 13 -0.71 -5.03 -12.91
C ASN A 13 0.51 -4.18 -12.53
N MET A 14 0.22 -2.98 -12.04
CA MET A 14 1.15 -1.90 -11.65
C MET A 14 2.18 -1.49 -12.72
N LYS A 15 2.20 -0.20 -13.06
CA LYS A 15 3.22 0.37 -13.96
C LYS A 15 4.63 0.13 -13.41
N LYS A 16 5.55 -0.29 -14.27
CA LYS A 16 6.96 -0.58 -13.93
C LYS A 16 7.62 0.54 -13.13
N GLU A 17 7.38 1.80 -13.49
CA GLU A 17 7.93 2.95 -12.77
C GLU A 17 7.42 3.07 -11.34
N LEU A 18 6.12 2.82 -11.11
CA LEU A 18 5.52 2.82 -9.78
C LEU A 18 6.08 1.68 -8.94
N ALA A 19 6.29 0.50 -9.54
CA ALA A 19 6.88 -0.65 -8.86
C ALA A 19 8.34 -0.39 -8.43
N ILE A 20 9.15 0.24 -9.30
CA ILE A 20 10.52 0.64 -8.95
C ILE A 20 10.52 1.63 -7.79
N LYS A 21 9.68 2.68 -7.87
CA LYS A 21 9.54 3.68 -6.80
C LYS A 21 9.03 3.05 -5.49
N LEU A 22 8.12 2.07 -5.57
CA LEU A 22 7.61 1.35 -4.40
C LEU A 22 8.70 0.55 -3.72
N LYS A 23 9.52 -0.18 -4.49
CA LYS A 23 10.66 -0.93 -3.95
C LYS A 23 11.65 0.01 -3.26
N SER A 24 12.04 1.11 -3.90
CA SER A 24 12.92 2.11 -3.28
C SER A 24 12.32 2.70 -2.00
N LYS A 25 11.00 2.95 -1.99
CA LYS A 25 10.29 3.42 -0.79
C LYS A 25 10.30 2.37 0.32
N ALA A 26 10.12 1.09 0.00
CA ALA A 26 10.18 0.01 0.98
C ALA A 26 11.52 -0.03 1.71
N GLU A 27 12.61 0.03 0.94
CA GLU A 27 13.96 0.04 1.48
C GLU A 27 14.24 1.32 2.29
N GLU A 28 13.72 2.48 1.84
CA GLU A 28 13.80 3.73 2.60
C GLU A 28 13.08 3.64 3.95
N ILE A 29 11.87 3.07 3.99
CA ILE A 29 11.12 2.86 5.23
C ILE A 29 11.92 1.95 6.18
N ALA A 30 12.42 0.81 5.67
CA ALA A 30 13.23 -0.11 6.46
C ALA A 30 14.46 0.58 7.07
N ARG A 31 15.21 1.35 6.27
CA ARG A 31 16.37 2.12 6.76
C ARG A 31 15.98 3.14 7.81
N ASN A 32 14.99 3.98 7.54
CA ASN A 32 14.56 5.04 8.46
C ASN A 32 14.07 4.47 9.80
N PHE A 33 13.36 3.34 9.79
CA PHE A 33 12.87 2.71 11.02
C PHE A 33 13.94 1.90 11.76
N SER A 34 15.06 1.58 11.11
CA SER A 34 16.22 0.90 11.72
C SER A 34 17.21 1.85 12.39
N HIS A 35 17.03 3.16 12.25
CA HIS A 35 17.85 4.14 12.94
C HIS A 35 17.64 4.03 14.46
N SER A 36 18.72 3.79 15.20
CA SER A 36 18.69 3.60 16.67
C SER A 36 18.37 4.89 17.41
N ASP A 37 18.66 6.05 16.81
CA ASP A 37 18.35 7.38 17.33
C ASP A 37 16.93 7.86 16.99
N ARG A 38 16.12 7.02 16.31
CA ARG A 38 14.73 7.35 15.99
C ARG A 38 13.90 7.49 17.25
N GLU A 39 13.09 8.56 17.30
CA GLU A 39 12.07 8.73 18.33
C GLU A 39 11.16 7.49 18.41
N PHE A 40 10.92 7.01 19.63
CA PHE A 40 10.17 5.77 19.91
C PHE A 40 10.84 4.46 19.48
N ASN A 41 12.16 4.43 19.24
CA ASN A 41 12.93 3.18 19.08
C ASN A 41 13.59 2.71 20.40
N TYR A 42 12.80 2.51 21.45
CA TYR A 42 13.32 2.14 22.78
C TYR A 42 14.10 0.82 22.83
N SER A 43 13.88 -0.06 21.86
CA SER A 43 14.50 -1.40 21.79
C SER A 43 15.64 -1.52 20.78
N ASN A 44 16.07 -0.42 20.14
CA ASN A 44 17.06 -0.43 19.04
C ASN A 44 16.71 -1.46 17.96
N GLU A 45 15.42 -1.56 17.66
CA GLU A 45 14.92 -2.55 16.73
C GLU A 45 15.22 -2.12 15.30
N THR A 46 15.63 -3.07 14.47
CA THR A 46 15.87 -2.87 13.05
C THR A 46 14.79 -3.56 12.23
N PHE A 47 14.61 -3.07 11.01
CA PHE A 47 13.59 -3.49 10.06
C PHE A 47 14.26 -3.89 8.75
N GLU A 48 13.86 -5.04 8.22
CA GLU A 48 14.26 -5.52 6.91
C GLU A 48 13.01 -5.79 6.08
N VAL A 49 13.04 -5.44 4.79
CA VAL A 49 11.91 -5.74 3.89
C VAL A 49 11.81 -7.26 3.73
N ASN A 50 10.68 -7.84 4.15
CA ASN A 50 10.42 -9.27 3.99
C ASN A 50 9.65 -9.56 2.68
N SER A 51 8.58 -8.80 2.43
CA SER A 51 7.79 -8.94 1.20
C SER A 51 7.07 -7.65 0.82
N ILE A 52 6.75 -7.51 -0.47
CA ILE A 52 5.92 -6.43 -1.01
C ILE A 52 4.74 -7.09 -1.74
N THR A 53 3.53 -6.78 -1.31
CA THR A 53 2.28 -7.31 -1.87
C THR A 53 1.50 -6.16 -2.52
N PRO A 54 1.52 -6.04 -3.85
CA PRO A 54 0.67 -5.08 -4.56
C PRO A 54 -0.81 -5.39 -4.30
N LEU A 55 -1.61 -4.37 -3.99
CA LEU A 55 -3.06 -4.49 -3.80
C LEU A 55 -3.84 -3.88 -4.97
N SER A 56 -3.29 -2.84 -5.60
CA SER A 56 -3.77 -2.23 -6.84
C SER A 56 -2.62 -1.55 -7.58
N GLU A 57 -2.87 -0.83 -8.67
CA GLU A 57 -1.85 -0.01 -9.35
C GLU A 57 -1.26 1.06 -8.41
N THR A 58 -2.04 1.53 -7.43
CA THR A 58 -1.70 2.68 -6.58
C THR A 58 -1.69 2.35 -5.08
N THR A 59 -1.82 1.08 -4.70
CA THR A 59 -1.75 0.65 -3.29
C THR A 59 -0.98 -0.67 -3.14
N ALA A 60 -0.28 -0.83 -2.01
CA ALA A 60 0.49 -2.02 -1.69
C ALA A 60 0.66 -2.18 -0.17
N CYS A 61 0.91 -3.40 0.28
CA CYS A 61 1.41 -3.68 1.62
C CYS A 61 2.89 -4.05 1.57
N ILE A 62 3.65 -3.57 2.55
CA ILE A 62 5.04 -3.97 2.75
C ILE A 62 5.13 -4.64 4.11
N GLU A 63 5.61 -5.88 4.11
CA GLU A 63 5.90 -6.61 5.32
C GLU A 63 7.37 -6.44 5.66
N PHE A 64 7.65 -6.14 6.93
CA PHE A 64 8.99 -6.02 7.47
C PHE A 64 9.24 -7.10 8.50
N ARG A 65 10.42 -7.73 8.43
CA ARG A 65 10.97 -8.53 9.50
C ARG A 65 11.71 -7.63 10.46
N LYS A 66 11.41 -7.74 11.74
CA LYS A 66 12.06 -6.95 12.79
C LYS A 66 13.15 -7.79 13.45
N SER A 67 14.22 -7.18 13.95
CA SER A 67 15.30 -7.91 14.64
C SER A 67 14.83 -8.67 15.89
N SER A 68 13.68 -8.30 16.46
CA SER A 68 13.02 -9.03 17.56
C SER A 68 12.36 -10.35 17.14
N GLY A 69 12.36 -10.68 15.84
CA GLY A 69 11.66 -11.84 15.28
C GLY A 69 10.18 -11.59 14.97
N LYS A 70 9.65 -10.41 15.30
CA LYS A 70 8.26 -10.01 14.98
C LYS A 70 8.16 -9.50 13.54
N LEU A 71 6.94 -9.49 13.02
CA LEU A 71 6.59 -8.87 11.74
C LEU A 71 5.89 -7.53 11.96
N GLY A 72 6.14 -6.58 11.05
CA GLY A 72 5.41 -5.33 10.94
C GLY A 72 4.88 -5.16 9.52
N ILE A 73 3.77 -4.42 9.37
CA ILE A 73 3.19 -4.14 8.07
C ILE A 73 3.00 -2.65 7.89
N ALA A 74 3.37 -2.12 6.72
CA ALA A 74 3.01 -0.78 6.30
C ALA A 74 2.05 -0.84 5.13
N PHE A 75 0.98 -0.05 5.19
CA PHE A 75 0.11 0.21 4.06
C PHE A 75 0.67 1.39 3.27
N CYS A 76 0.86 1.19 1.97
CA CYS A 76 1.39 2.19 1.05
C CYS A 76 0.35 2.58 0.01
N TYR A 77 0.29 3.86 -0.31
CA TYR A 77 -0.61 4.41 -1.33
C TYR A 77 0.09 5.51 -2.14
N TRP A 78 -0.25 5.57 -3.43
CA TRP A 78 0.31 6.50 -4.38
C TRP A 78 -0.53 7.78 -4.42
N ILE A 79 0.13 8.93 -4.25
CA ILE A 79 -0.48 10.24 -4.47
C ILE A 79 0.03 10.78 -5.80
N ASN A 80 -0.87 10.97 -6.76
CA ASN A 80 -0.56 11.51 -8.07
C ASN A 80 -0.51 13.06 -8.07
N MET A 81 0.36 13.64 -7.24
CA MET A 81 0.62 15.08 -7.21
C MET A 81 2.12 15.35 -7.21
N GLY A 82 2.57 16.39 -7.92
CA GLY A 82 3.96 16.86 -7.91
C GLY A 82 5.00 15.81 -8.36
N GLY A 83 4.75 15.10 -9.46
CA GLY A 83 5.65 14.03 -9.95
C GLY A 83 5.40 12.64 -9.34
N GLY A 84 4.45 12.57 -8.40
CA GLY A 84 3.89 11.35 -7.86
C GLY A 84 4.79 10.67 -6.83
N GLN A 85 4.22 10.33 -5.68
CA GLN A 85 4.96 9.78 -4.55
C GLN A 85 4.18 8.71 -3.80
N TRP A 86 4.91 7.69 -3.33
CA TRP A 86 4.40 6.72 -2.38
C TRP A 86 4.41 7.34 -0.97
N ARG A 87 3.24 7.35 -0.35
CA ARG A 87 3.07 7.60 1.08
C ARG A 87 2.74 6.29 1.78
N TYR A 88 2.95 6.26 3.09
CA TYR A 88 2.71 5.07 3.89
C TYR A 88 2.30 5.44 5.31
N PHE A 89 1.70 4.47 5.98
CA PHE A 89 1.53 4.46 7.43
C PHE A 89 1.52 3.03 7.94
N PHE A 90 1.78 2.84 9.23
CA PHE A 90 1.62 1.56 9.92
C PHE A 90 0.19 1.48 10.44
N PRO A 91 -0.70 0.67 9.83
CA PRO A 91 -2.08 0.62 10.25
C PRO A 91 -2.21 0.01 11.65
N THR A 92 -3.21 0.50 12.38
CA THR A 92 -3.73 -0.16 13.58
C THR A 92 -5.07 -0.78 13.23
N TYR A 93 -5.59 -1.62 14.12
CA TYR A 93 -6.91 -2.19 13.96
C TYR A 93 -7.99 -1.11 13.75
N ASP A 94 -7.95 -0.03 14.55
CA ASP A 94 -8.93 1.07 14.47
C ASP A 94 -8.87 1.81 13.13
N HIS A 95 -7.67 1.96 12.54
CA HIS A 95 -7.54 2.52 11.19
C HIS A 95 -8.27 1.67 10.16
N CYS A 96 -8.17 0.34 10.26
CA CYS A 96 -8.85 -0.58 9.35
C CYS A 96 -10.37 -0.54 9.52
N MET A 97 -10.86 -0.56 10.77
CA MET A 97 -12.30 -0.44 11.07
C MET A 97 -12.87 0.89 10.58
N GLY A 98 -12.15 2.00 10.81
CA GLY A 98 -12.53 3.32 10.31
C GLY A 98 -12.57 3.37 8.79
N ALA A 99 -11.57 2.80 8.11
CA ALA A 99 -11.51 2.75 6.65
C ALA A 99 -12.65 1.91 6.04
N GLU A 100 -13.02 0.80 6.67
CA GLU A 100 -14.17 0.01 6.25
C GLU A 100 -15.47 0.82 6.35
N LYS A 101 -15.68 1.54 7.46
CA LYS A 101 -16.87 2.38 7.61
C LYS A 101 -16.89 3.53 6.61
N LEU A 102 -15.72 4.15 6.36
CA LEU A 102 -15.58 5.22 5.37
C LEU A 102 -15.96 4.73 3.97
N ARG A 103 -15.57 3.52 3.59
CA ARG A 103 -15.95 2.90 2.30
C ARG A 103 -17.47 2.85 2.13
N GLU A 104 -18.21 2.44 3.16
CA GLU A 104 -19.68 2.41 3.12
C GLU A 104 -20.29 3.81 2.97
N LEU A 105 -19.76 4.79 3.68
CA LEU A 105 -20.23 6.18 3.63
C LEU A 105 -20.01 6.79 2.24
N LEU A 106 -18.83 6.60 1.65
CA LEU A 106 -18.53 7.08 0.29
C LEU A 106 -19.50 6.48 -0.74
N TYR A 107 -19.77 5.18 -0.64
CA TYR A 107 -20.74 4.52 -1.50
C TYR A 107 -22.17 5.09 -1.35
N SER A 108 -22.57 5.39 -0.11
CA SER A 108 -23.88 6.02 0.18
C SER A 108 -23.97 7.44 -0.38
N ILE A 109 -22.89 8.22 -0.29
CA ILE A 109 -22.81 9.56 -0.87
C ILE A 109 -22.93 9.50 -2.39
N GLU A 110 -22.19 8.59 -3.04
CA GLU A 110 -22.24 8.44 -4.50
C GLU A 110 -23.66 8.13 -4.99
N LYS A 111 -24.38 7.23 -4.31
CA LYS A 111 -25.79 6.95 -4.60
C LYS A 111 -26.69 8.19 -4.57
N LYS A 112 -26.44 9.09 -3.62
CA LYS A 112 -27.22 10.33 -3.47
C LYS A 112 -26.84 11.38 -4.51
N ASN A 113 -25.56 11.42 -4.89
CA ASN A 113 -25.05 12.36 -5.88
C ASN A 113 -25.40 11.96 -7.31
N PHE A 114 -25.44 10.67 -7.62
CA PHE A 114 -25.63 10.19 -8.99
C PHE A 114 -26.85 10.81 -9.71
N PRO A 115 -28.05 10.90 -9.11
CA PRO A 115 -29.21 11.54 -9.75
C PRO A 115 -29.05 13.04 -10.03
N ILE A 116 -28.16 13.74 -9.31
CA ILE A 116 -27.91 15.18 -9.48
C ILE A 116 -27.23 15.45 -10.82
N ASN A 117 -26.44 14.50 -11.34
CA ASN A 117 -25.75 14.65 -12.63
C ASN A 117 -26.68 14.69 -13.86
N PHE A 118 -27.98 14.45 -13.69
CA PHE A 118 -28.99 14.42 -14.76
C PHE A 118 -30.02 15.54 -14.65
N LYS A 119 -29.75 16.55 -13.81
CA LYS A 119 -30.49 17.81 -13.75
C LYS A 119 -29.77 18.85 -14.58
#